data_AF-A0A961XEL7-F1
#
_entry.id   AF-A0A961XEL7-F1
#
_cell.length_a   1.000
_cell.length_b   1.000
_cell.length_c   1.000
_cell.angle_alpha   90.00
_cell.angle_beta   90.00
_cell.angle_gamma   90.00
#
_symmetry.space_group_name_H-M   'P 1'
#
loop_
_entity.id
_entity.type
_entity.pdbx_description
1 polymer ?
#
loop_
_entity_poly.entity_id
_entity_poly.type
_entity_poly.pdbx_seq_one_letter_code
_entity_poly.pdbx_strand_id
1 'polypeptide(L)'
;MNGADIRRNLILLAIVLVAIFGLQFVLPEYYVLTATRMMVLAVFAVGYNMLLGYVGLLSLGHAMFFAAGLYGAGLAAYHLGTPVPLAFLVGIAAALALAFVIGWVALP
;
A
#
# COMPACT_ATOMS: atom_id res chain seq x y z
N MET A 1 20.99 -2.82 25.61
CA MET A 1 20.23 -3.90 24.94
C MET A 1 21.24 -4.95 24.49
N ASN A 2 21.18 -6.16 25.04
CA ASN A 2 22.20 -7.17 24.79
C ASN A 2 22.04 -7.74 23.37
N GLY A 3 23.14 -8.06 22.69
CA GLY A 3 23.11 -8.63 21.34
C GLY A 3 22.32 -9.95 21.24
N ALA A 4 22.15 -10.67 22.36
CA ALA A 4 21.32 -11.86 22.47
C ALA A 4 19.81 -11.56 22.40
N ASP A 5 19.35 -10.44 22.97
CA ASP A 5 17.94 -10.04 22.95
C ASP A 5 17.50 -9.60 21.54
N ILE A 6 18.39 -8.94 20.80
CA ILE A 6 18.14 -8.53 19.41
C ILE A 6 18.00 -9.75 18.51
N ARG A 7 18.89 -10.74 18.63
CA ARG A 7 18.78 -12.01 17.89
C ARG A 7 17.49 -12.75 18.23
N ARG A 8 17.10 -12.81 19.52
CA ARG A 8 15.85 -13.44 19.95
C ARG A 8 14.64 -12.75 19.31
N ASN A 9 14.58 -11.42 19.32
CA ASN A 9 13.47 -10.67 18.73
C ASN A 9 13.40 -10.82 17.21
N LEU A 10 14.55 -10.84 16.51
CA LEU A 10 14.59 -11.09 15.07
C LEU A 10 14.07 -12.48 14.71
N ILE A 11 14.44 -13.49 15.49
CA ILE A 11 13.96 -14.87 15.31
C ILE A 11 12.44 -14.94 15.56
N LEU A 12 11.96 -14.32 16.63
CA LEU A 12 10.51 -14.25 16.92
C LEU A 12 9.74 -13.55 15.80
N LEU A 13 10.26 -12.44 15.27
CA LEU A 13 9.65 -11.73 14.15
C LEU A 13 9.58 -12.60 12.89
N ALA A 14 10.68 -13.30 12.57
CA ALA A 14 10.74 -14.21 11.44
C ALA A 14 9.75 -15.37 11.58
N ILE A 15 9.62 -15.96 12.78
CA ILE A 15 8.65 -17.02 13.06
C ILE A 15 7.21 -16.51 12.87
N VAL A 16 6.89 -15.31 13.37
CA VAL A 16 5.55 -14.71 13.20
C VAL A 16 5.24 -14.48 11.72
N LEU A 17 6.20 -13.96 10.94
CA LEU A 17 6.02 -13.74 9.51
C LEU A 17 5.77 -15.06 8.75
N VAL A 18 6.54 -16.11 9.06
CA VAL A 18 6.37 -17.43 8.46
C VAL A 18 5.03 -18.06 8.87
N ALA A 19 4.62 -17.91 10.13
CA ALA A 19 3.34 -18.41 10.61
C ALA A 19 2.16 -17.74 9.89
N ILE A 20 2.20 -16.43 9.71
CA ILE A 20 1.18 -15.68 8.96
C ILE A 20 1.16 -16.11 7.49
N PHE A 21 2.32 -16.30 6.87
CA PHE A 21 2.41 -16.77 5.49
C PHE A 21 1.86 -18.21 5.34
N GLY A 22 2.16 -19.10 6.29
CA GLY A 22 1.60 -20.46 6.32
C GLY A 22 0.08 -20.45 6.54
N LEU A 23 -0.42 -19.50 7.33
CA LEU A 23 -1.84 -19.34 7.62
C LEU A 23 -2.67 -19.02 6.37
N GLN A 24 -2.07 -18.38 5.36
CA GLN A 24 -2.71 -18.10 4.07
C GLN A 24 -3.22 -19.38 3.37
N PHE A 25 -2.55 -20.52 3.54
CA PHE A 25 -2.89 -21.77 2.85
C PHE A 25 -3.95 -22.60 3.59
N VAL A 26 -4.19 -22.31 4.87
CA VAL A 26 -5.10 -23.10 5.72
C VAL A 26 -6.44 -22.38 5.94
N LEU A 27 -6.48 -21.05 5.83
CA LEU A 27 -7.66 -20.26 6.16
C LEU A 27 -8.64 -20.10 4.99
N PRO A 28 -9.96 -19.98 5.28
CA PRO A 28 -10.95 -19.60 4.29
C PRO A 28 -10.64 -18.22 3.67
N GLU A 29 -10.94 -18.05 2.39
CA GLU A 29 -10.63 -16.85 1.59
C GLU A 29 -11.08 -15.54 2.26
N TYR A 30 -12.22 -15.56 2.97
CA TYR A 30 -12.74 -14.39 3.68
C TYR A 30 -11.80 -13.86 4.78
N TYR A 31 -11.20 -14.77 5.56
CA TYR A 31 -10.27 -14.38 6.61
C TYR A 31 -8.93 -13.91 6.03
N VAL A 32 -8.49 -14.51 4.93
CA VAL A 32 -7.27 -14.10 4.22
C VAL A 32 -7.43 -12.68 3.65
N LEU A 33 -8.57 -12.38 3.01
CA LEU A 33 -8.86 -11.06 2.47
C LEU A 33 -8.93 -10.00 3.59
N THR A 34 -9.57 -10.34 4.70
CA THR A 34 -9.69 -9.45 5.86
C THR A 34 -8.33 -9.18 6.49
N ALA A 35 -7.50 -10.20 6.70
CA ALA A 35 -6.13 -10.06 7.22
C ALA A 35 -5.26 -9.22 6.28
N THR A 36 -5.35 -9.44 4.96
CA THR A 36 -4.61 -8.66 3.96
C THR A 36 -4.97 -7.19 4.03
N ARG A 37 -6.27 -6.85 4.13
CA ARG A 37 -6.72 -5.47 4.30
C ARG A 37 -6.21 -4.85 5.59
N MET A 38 -6.26 -5.59 6.71
CA MET A 38 -5.72 -5.13 7.98
C MET A 38 -4.21 -4.84 7.88
N MET A 39 -3.45 -5.68 7.19
CA MET A 39 -2.02 -5.45 6.99
C MET A 39 -1.72 -4.23 6.13
N VAL A 40 -2.45 -4.05 5.03
CA VAL A 40 -2.32 -2.85 4.18
C VAL A 40 -2.58 -1.59 4.99
N LEU A 41 -3.64 -1.58 5.79
CA LEU A 41 -3.98 -0.45 6.67
C LEU A 41 -2.94 -0.25 7.79
N ALA A 42 -2.39 -1.33 8.35
CA ALA A 42 -1.35 -1.24 9.37
C ALA A 42 -0.06 -0.63 8.82
N VAL A 43 0.40 -1.07 7.64
CA VAL A 43 1.57 -0.49 6.95
C VAL A 43 1.31 0.98 6.61
N PHE A 44 0.10 1.31 6.13
CA PHE A 44 -0.30 2.68 5.88
C PHE A 44 -0.24 3.54 7.16
N ALA A 45 -0.79 3.05 8.27
CA ALA A 45 -0.78 3.76 9.56
C ALA A 45 0.64 3.96 10.10
N VAL A 46 1.51 2.96 10.00
CA VAL A 46 2.93 3.07 10.41
C VAL A 46 3.67 4.08 9.54
N GLY A 47 3.50 4.01 8.21
CA GLY A 47 4.11 4.98 7.28
C GLY A 47 3.63 6.40 7.56
N TYR A 48 2.32 6.56 7.80
CA TYR A 48 1.74 7.85 8.18
C TYR A 48 2.30 8.37 9.51
N ASN A 49 2.40 7.51 10.52
CA ASN A 49 3.02 7.85 11.81
C ASN A 49 4.50 8.22 11.66
N MET A 50 5.23 7.57 10.74
CA MET A 50 6.62 7.93 10.45
C MET A 50 6.73 9.31 9.80
N LEU A 51 5.92 9.57 8.77
CA LEU A 51 5.94 10.85 8.04
C LEU A 51 5.50 12.02 8.93
N LEU A 52 4.39 11.87 9.67
CA LEU A 52 3.88 12.90 10.57
C LEU A 52 4.72 13.03 11.85
N GLY A 53 5.06 11.91 12.48
CA GLY A 53 5.64 11.89 13.81
C GLY A 53 7.15 12.17 13.85
N TYR A 54 7.90 11.76 12.82
CA TYR A 54 9.36 11.87 12.83
C TYR A 54 9.91 12.89 11.83
N VAL A 55 9.33 12.97 10.63
CA VAL A 55 9.86 13.83 9.57
C VAL A 55 9.14 15.19 9.53
N GLY A 56 7.90 15.26 10.01
CA GLY A 56 7.07 16.47 9.99
C GLY A 56 6.69 16.95 8.57
N LEU A 57 7.03 16.16 7.54
CA LEU A 57 6.78 16.48 6.14
C LEU A 57 5.53 15.72 5.67
N LEU A 58 4.39 16.39 5.67
CA LEU A 58 3.15 15.88 5.08
C LEU A 58 3.15 16.10 3.54
N SER A 59 4.02 15.40 2.80
CA SER A 59 3.96 15.44 1.32
C SER A 59 2.94 14.44 0.77
N LEU A 60 1.65 14.67 1.06
CA LEU A 60 0.56 13.84 0.53
C LEU A 60 0.32 14.06 -0.97
N GLY A 61 0.61 15.26 -1.49
CA GLY A 61 0.29 15.66 -2.86
C GLY A 61 0.95 14.80 -3.94
N HIS A 62 2.26 14.60 -3.91
CA HIS A 62 2.92 13.76 -4.93
C HIS A 62 2.56 12.27 -4.76
N ALA A 63 2.43 11.81 -3.51
CA ALA A 63 2.11 10.42 -3.20
C ALA A 63 0.70 10.03 -3.67
N MET A 64 -0.30 10.91 -3.51
CA MET A 64 -1.68 10.61 -3.91
C MET A 64 -1.84 10.48 -5.43
N PHE A 65 -1.18 11.34 -6.23
CA PHE A 65 -1.23 11.23 -7.70
C PHE A 65 -0.51 9.98 -8.20
N PHE A 66 0.62 9.64 -7.58
CA PHE A 66 1.35 8.42 -7.89
C PHE A 66 0.55 7.16 -7.54
N ALA A 67 -0.07 7.12 -6.36
CA ALA A 67 -0.91 6.01 -5.91
C ALA A 67 -2.12 5.81 -6.84
N ALA A 68 -2.80 6.88 -7.24
CA ALA A 68 -3.92 6.81 -8.17
C ALA A 68 -3.51 6.28 -9.55
N GLY A 69 -2.35 6.71 -10.06
CA GLY A 69 -1.83 6.23 -11.34
C GLY A 69 -1.43 4.76 -11.31
N LEU A 70 -0.72 4.31 -10.27
CA LEU A 70 -0.35 2.90 -10.10
C LEU A 70 -1.58 2.01 -9.92
N TYR A 71 -2.55 2.45 -9.10
CA TYR A 71 -3.77 1.69 -8.90
C TYR A 71 -4.59 1.57 -10.19
N GLY A 72 -4.73 2.66 -10.95
CA GLY A 72 -5.39 2.65 -12.26
C GLY A 72 -4.71 1.72 -13.27
N ALA A 73 -3.38 1.77 -13.36
CA ALA A 73 -2.61 0.90 -14.24
C ALA A 73 -2.68 -0.58 -13.81
N GLY A 74 -2.54 -0.86 -12.51
CA GLY A 74 -2.62 -2.21 -11.96
C GLY A 74 -4.00 -2.83 -12.11
N LEU A 75 -5.07 -2.03 -11.92
CA LEU A 75 -6.44 -2.49 -12.10
C LEU A 75 -6.71 -2.81 -13.58
N ALA A 76 -6.25 -1.97 -14.50
CA ALA A 76 -6.37 -2.22 -15.94
C ALA A 76 -5.60 -3.49 -16.37
N ALA A 77 -4.38 -3.68 -15.86
CA ALA A 77 -3.59 -4.87 -16.16
C ALA A 77 -4.23 -6.15 -15.60
N TYR A 78 -4.75 -6.12 -14.37
CA TYR A 78 -5.29 -7.30 -13.68
C TYR A 78 -6.68 -7.69 -14.16
N HIS A 79 -7.60 -6.73 -14.35
CA HIS A 79 -8.99 -7.02 -14.69
C HIS A 79 -9.31 -6.93 -16.18
N LEU A 80 -8.66 -6.01 -16.91
CA LEU A 80 -8.95 -5.81 -18.33
C LEU A 80 -7.98 -6.56 -19.25
N GLY A 81 -6.91 -7.15 -18.70
CA GLY A 81 -5.90 -7.89 -19.48
C GLY A 81 -5.24 -7.05 -20.57
N THR A 82 -5.24 -5.72 -20.41
CA THR A 82 -4.75 -4.79 -21.43
C THR A 82 -3.23 -4.89 -21.55
N PRO A 83 -2.68 -4.71 -22.77
CA PRO A 83 -1.24 -4.66 -22.95
C PRO A 83 -0.65 -3.51 -22.12
N VAL A 84 0.56 -3.73 -21.60
CA VAL A 84 1.24 -2.82 -20.67
C VAL A 84 1.16 -1.33 -21.08
N PRO A 85 1.35 -0.95 -22.36
CA PRO A 85 1.23 0.46 -22.76
C PRO A 85 -0.17 1.06 -22.52
N LEU A 86 -1.23 0.28 -22.77
CA LEU A 86 -2.61 0.73 -22.54
C LEU A 86 -2.92 0.80 -21.04
N ALA A 87 -2.43 -0.14 -20.24
CA ALA A 87 -2.56 -0.08 -18.79
C ALA A 87 -1.91 1.19 -18.21
N PHE A 88 -0.73 1.57 -18.72
CA PHE A 88 -0.08 2.84 -18.35
C PHE A 88 -0.92 4.06 -18.71
N LEU A 89 -1.55 4.09 -19.88
CA LEU A 89 -2.44 5.19 -20.27
C LEU A 89 -3.66 5.30 -19.35
N VAL A 90 -4.23 4.17 -18.90
CA VAL A 90 -5.30 4.16 -17.91
C VAL A 90 -4.81 4.72 -16.57
N GLY A 91 -3.59 4.38 -16.15
CA GLY A 91 -2.96 4.97 -14.98
C GLY A 91 -2.79 6.49 -15.09
N ILE A 92 -2.31 6.99 -16.23
CA ILE A 92 -2.18 8.43 -16.49
C ILE A 92 -3.55 9.11 -16.44
N ALA A 93 -4.57 8.52 -17.08
CA ALA A 93 -5.93 9.05 -17.05
C ALA A 93 -6.50 9.10 -15.62
N ALA A 94 -6.24 8.08 -14.79
CA ALA A 94 -6.65 8.07 -13.39
C ALA A 94 -5.98 9.17 -12.56
N ALA A 95 -4.67 9.37 -12.75
CA ALA A 95 -3.94 10.45 -12.08
C ALA A 95 -4.43 11.84 -12.50
N LEU A 96 -4.70 12.05 -13.80
CA LEU A 96 -5.26 13.30 -14.33
C LEU A 96 -6.67 13.57 -13.80
N ALA A 97 -7.52 12.56 -13.74
CA ALA A 97 -8.86 12.69 -13.16
C ALA A 97 -8.78 13.12 -11.69
N LEU A 98 -7.87 12.51 -10.90
CA LEU A 98 -7.64 12.92 -9.52
C LEU A 98 -7.12 14.36 -9.43
N ALA A 99 -6.13 14.72 -10.26
CA ALA A 99 -5.58 16.07 -10.30
C ALA A 99 -6.64 17.12 -10.65
N PHE A 100 -7.57 16.80 -11.56
CA PHE A 100 -8.68 17.67 -11.91
C PHE A 100 -9.64 17.87 -10.73
N VAL A 101 -10.02 16.79 -10.03
CA VAL A 101 -10.89 16.88 -8.84
C VAL A 101 -10.24 17.70 -7.73
N ILE A 102 -8.96 17.48 -7.45
CA ILE A 102 -8.24 18.21 -6.41
C ILE A 102 -8.03 19.68 -6.81
N GLY A 103 -7.67 19.94 -8.07
CA GLY A 103 -7.55 21.30 -8.60
C GLY A 103 -8.87 22.06 -8.49
N TRP A 104 -9.99 21.42 -8.82
CA TRP A 104 -11.33 22.00 -8.65
C TRP A 104 -11.64 22.36 -7.19
N VAL A 105 -11.28 21.51 -6.24
CA VAL A 105 -11.48 21.74 -4.80
C VAL A 105 -10.51 22.79 -4.24
N ALA A 106 -9.35 23.03 -4.87
CA ALA A 106 -8.36 24.01 -4.44
C ALA A 106 -8.56 25.42 -5.05
N LEU A 107 -9.39 25.54 -6.08
CA LEU A 107 -9.76 26.81 -6.73
C LEU A 107 -10.75 27.73 -5.97
N PRO A 108 -11.57 27.29 -5.00
CA PRO A 108 -12.28 28.19 -4.07
C PRO A 108 -11.40 28.67 -2.90
#